data_AF-A0AAJ4RCU4-F1
#
_entry.id   AF-A0AAJ4RCU4-F1
#
_cell.length_a   1.000
_cell.length_b   1.000
_cell.length_c   1.000
_cell.angle_alpha   90.00
_cell.angle_beta   90.00
_cell.angle_gamma   90.00
#
_symmetry.space_group_name_H-M   'P 1'
#
loop_
_entity.id
_entity.type
_entity.pdbx_description
1 polymer ?
#
loop_
_entity_poly.entity_id
_entity_poly.type
_entity_poly.pdbx_seq_one_letter_code
_entity_poly.pdbx_strand_id
1 'polypeptide(L)'
;MEKFTLNEIKIAVINKDLKKLEELSRMTPAFSSENEAKELIYFINEATKILEEEKRKLSLEMKEIKKLKNFYNQNSSCAFDYQG
;
A
#
# COMPACT_ATOMS: atom_id res chain seq x y z
N MET A 1 11.35 -15.48 16.78
CA MET A 1 10.98 -14.50 15.74
C MET A 1 11.19 -15.17 14.39
N GLU A 2 10.18 -15.15 13.54
CA GLU A 2 10.30 -15.63 12.16
C GLU A 2 11.26 -14.74 11.38
N LYS A 3 12.02 -15.35 10.47
CA LYS A 3 13.00 -14.68 9.66
C LYS A 3 12.71 -14.86 8.18
N PHE A 4 12.98 -13.83 7.40
CA PHE A 4 12.87 -13.89 5.94
C PHE A 4 14.22 -13.65 5.26
N THR A 5 14.37 -14.21 4.07
CA THR A 5 15.60 -14.15 3.28
C THR A 5 15.54 -13.08 2.19
N LEU A 6 16.71 -12.73 1.65
CA LEU A 6 16.83 -11.81 0.51
C LEU A 6 15.99 -12.24 -0.70
N ASN A 7 15.88 -13.54 -0.96
CA ASN A 7 15.09 -14.05 -2.09
C ASN A 7 13.59 -13.80 -1.91
N GLU A 8 13.08 -13.91 -0.68
CA GLU A 8 11.65 -13.73 -0.42
C GLU A 8 11.21 -12.29 -0.66
N ILE A 9 12.00 -11.32 -0.18
CA ILE A 9 11.71 -9.91 -0.44
C ILE A 9 11.94 -9.54 -1.91
N LYS A 10 12.96 -10.10 -2.58
CA LYS A 10 13.15 -9.93 -4.03
C LYS A 10 11.91 -10.35 -4.82
N ILE A 11 11.41 -11.55 -4.55
CA ILE A 11 10.23 -12.09 -5.24
C ILE A 11 9.00 -11.22 -4.94
N ALA A 12 8.79 -10.83 -3.68
CA ALA A 12 7.67 -10.00 -3.30
C ALA A 12 7.69 -8.62 -3.97
N VAL A 13 8.86 -7.98 -4.06
CA VAL A 13 9.05 -6.69 -4.72
C VAL A 13 8.83 -6.80 -6.24
N ILE A 14 9.44 -7.80 -6.90
CA ILE A 14 9.30 -8.00 -8.36
C ILE A 14 7.84 -8.25 -8.74
N ASN A 15 7.14 -9.09 -7.97
CA ASN A 15 5.74 -9.41 -8.22
C ASN A 15 4.76 -8.34 -7.70
N LYS A 16 5.27 -7.30 -7.02
CA LYS A 16 4.45 -6.29 -6.32
C LYS A 16 3.39 -6.92 -5.41
N ASP A 17 3.77 -8.02 -4.75
CA ASP A 17 2.87 -8.80 -3.90
C ASP A 17 2.71 -8.12 -2.54
N LEU A 18 1.68 -7.27 -2.43
CA LEU A 18 1.41 -6.47 -1.23
C LEU A 18 1.15 -7.33 0.01
N LYS A 19 0.51 -8.49 -0.14
CA LYS A 19 0.24 -9.39 1.00
C LYS A 19 1.53 -9.97 1.53
N LYS A 20 2.40 -10.41 0.62
CA LYS A 20 3.70 -10.95 1.00
C LYS A 20 4.60 -9.86 1.60
N LEU A 21 4.57 -8.64 1.08
CA LEU A 21 5.28 -7.51 1.69
C LEU A 21 4.77 -7.18 3.11
N GLU A 22 3.46 -7.29 3.35
CA GLU A 22 2.89 -7.14 4.69
C GLU A 22 3.36 -8.24 5.65
N GLU A 23 3.36 -9.50 5.21
CA GLU A 23 3.88 -10.62 6.01
C GLU A 23 5.36 -10.42 6.36
N LEU A 24 6.18 -10.07 5.37
CA LEU A 24 7.61 -9.83 5.53
C LEU A 24 7.91 -8.66 6.48
N SER A 25 7.03 -7.64 6.51
CA SER A 25 7.19 -6.49 7.43
C SER A 25 7.09 -6.87 8.91
N ARG A 26 6.46 -8.00 9.22
CA ARG A 26 6.31 -8.52 10.60
C ARG A 26 7.45 -9.47 10.99
N MET A 27 8.32 -9.81 10.04
CA MET A 27 9.43 -10.74 10.22
C MET A 27 10.76 -9.99 10.32
N THR A 28 11.79 -10.69 10.79
CA THR A 28 13.15 -10.14 10.88
C THR A 28 13.99 -10.58 9.68
N PRO A 29 14.74 -9.68 9.01
CA PRO A 29 15.59 -10.08 7.90
C PRO A 29 16.74 -10.99 8.37
N ALA A 30 16.95 -12.09 7.68
CA ALA A 30 18.13 -12.95 7.82
C ALA A 30 19.13 -12.64 6.71
N PHE A 31 20.39 -12.42 7.10
CA PHE A 31 21.52 -12.21 6.20
C PHE A 31 22.79 -12.82 6.81
N SER A 32 23.67 -13.29 5.94
CA SER A 32 24.93 -13.95 6.31
C SER A 32 26.16 -13.14 5.92
N SER A 33 25.99 -12.08 5.11
CA SER A 33 27.08 -11.20 4.69
C SER A 33 26.66 -9.72 4.63
N GLU A 34 27.65 -8.83 4.66
CA GLU A 34 27.43 -7.38 4.48
C GLU A 34 26.81 -7.07 3.10
N ASN A 35 27.20 -7.82 2.06
CA ASN A 35 26.62 -7.66 0.73
C ASN A 35 25.13 -8.03 0.71
N GLU A 36 24.76 -9.14 1.35
CA GLU A 36 23.34 -9.51 1.48
C GLU A 36 22.56 -8.46 2.27
N ALA A 37 23.15 -7.89 3.33
CA ALA A 37 22.51 -6.83 4.10
C ALA A 37 22.26 -5.57 3.25
N LYS A 38 23.24 -5.17 2.43
CA LYS A 38 23.09 -4.04 1.50
C LYS A 38 22.00 -4.29 0.47
N GLU A 39 21.95 -5.49 -0.11
CA GLU A 39 20.88 -5.86 -1.04
C GLU A 39 19.51 -5.88 -0.35
N LEU A 40 19.41 -6.43 0.86
CA LEU A 40 18.17 -6.42 1.64
C LEU A 40 17.65 -5.01 1.86
N ILE A 41 18.51 -4.09 2.28
CA ILE A 41 18.14 -2.68 2.47
C ILE A 41 17.64 -2.07 1.16
N TYR A 42 18.29 -2.37 0.03
CA TYR A 42 17.82 -1.92 -1.28
C TYR A 42 16.40 -2.42 -1.58
N PHE A 43 16.11 -3.71 -1.40
CA PHE A 43 14.77 -4.25 -1.64
C PHE A 43 13.72 -3.77 -0.64
N ILE A 44 14.09 -3.51 0.62
CA ILE A 44 13.20 -2.89 1.61
C ILE A 44 12.81 -1.48 1.16
N ASN A 45 13.76 -0.70 0.64
CA ASN A 45 13.48 0.64 0.14
C ASN A 45 12.56 0.59 -1.09
N GLU A 46 12.79 -0.34 -2.02
CA GLU A 46 11.91 -0.53 -3.18
C GLU A 46 10.50 -0.99 -2.77
N ALA A 47 10.38 -1.92 -1.81
CA ALA A 47 9.10 -2.32 -1.24
C ALA A 47 8.34 -1.12 -0.64
N THR A 48 9.06 -0.25 0.09
CA THR A 48 8.49 0.95 0.71
C THR A 48 7.93 1.89 -0.35
N LYS A 49 8.66 2.13 -1.44
CA LYS A 49 8.17 2.96 -2.56
C LYS A 49 6.91 2.40 -3.19
N ILE A 50 6.85 1.09 -3.42
CA ILE A 50 5.65 0.42 -3.97
C ILE A 50 4.44 0.66 -3.06
N LEU A 51 4.62 0.48 -1.75
CA LEU A 51 3.55 0.68 -0.77
C LEU A 51 3.10 2.15 -0.69
N GLU A 52 4.02 3.10 -0.76
CA GLU A 52 3.71 4.54 -0.79
C GLU A 52 2.94 4.94 -2.05
N GLU A 53 3.34 4.42 -3.22
CA GLU A 53 2.63 4.65 -4.47
C GLU A 53 1.19 4.13 -4.41
N GLU A 54 1.00 2.94 -3.86
CA GLU A 54 -0.33 2.33 -3.77
C GLU A 54 -1.21 3.07 -2.75
N LYS A 55 -0.66 3.46 -1.60
CA LYS A 55 -1.33 4.34 -0.63
C LYS A 55 -1.78 5.65 -1.27
N ARG A 56 -0.93 6.24 -2.12
CA ARG A 56 -1.24 7.49 -2.81
C ARG A 56 -2.40 7.31 -3.80
N LYS A 57 -2.40 6.23 -4.60
CA LYS A 57 -3.52 5.91 -5.52
C LYS A 57 -4.82 5.73 -4.76
N LEU A 58 -4.81 4.89 -3.72
CA LEU A 58 -6.00 4.62 -2.91
C LEU A 58 -6.56 5.91 -2.27
N SER A 59 -5.68 6.80 -1.81
CA SER A 59 -6.09 8.10 -1.27
C SER A 59 -6.76 9.01 -2.30
N LEU A 60 -6.30 8.98 -3.55
CA LEU A 60 -6.94 9.72 -4.65
C LEU A 60 -8.32 9.15 -4.98
N GLU A 61 -8.43 7.83 -5.11
CA GLU A 61 -9.72 7.16 -5.36
C GLU A 61 -10.72 7.42 -4.23
N MET A 62 -10.30 7.35 -2.97
CA MET A 62 -11.15 7.69 -1.82
C MET A 62 -11.60 9.16 -1.84
N LYS A 63 -10.76 10.09 -2.31
CA LYS A 63 -11.17 11.50 -2.47
C LYS A 63 -12.26 11.63 -3.53
N GLU A 64 -12.18 10.90 -4.64
CA GLU A 64 -13.21 10.89 -5.67
C GLU A 64 -14.52 10.29 -5.17
N ILE A 65 -14.46 9.14 -4.48
CA ILE A 65 -15.62 8.52 -3.84
C ILE A 65 -16.29 9.49 -2.86
N LYS A 66 -15.50 10.21 -2.04
CA LYS A 66 -16.03 11.24 -1.12
C LYS A 66 -16.70 12.40 -1.86
N LYS A 67 -16.12 12.87 -2.96
CA LYS A 67 -16.73 13.92 -3.80
C LYS A 67 -18.06 13.46 -4.38
N LEU A 68 -18.13 12.25 -4.93
CA LEU A 68 -19.35 11.66 -5.46
C LEU A 68 -20.41 11.53 -4.36
N LYS A 69 -20.06 10.97 -3.19
CA LYS A 69 -20.96 10.86 -2.04
C LYS A 69 -21.51 12.24 -1.62
N ASN A 70 -20.67 13.25 -1.55
CA ASN A 70 -21.10 14.60 -1.19
C ASN A 70 -22.05 15.20 -2.23
N PHE A 71 -21.79 14.99 -3.53
CA PHE A 71 -22.67 15.42 -4.61
C PHE A 71 -24.06 14.76 -4.50
N TYR A 72 -24.12 13.44 -4.29
CA TYR A 72 -25.40 12.74 -4.09
C TYR A 72 -26.15 13.25 -2.87
N ASN A 73 -25.46 13.44 -1.73
CA ASN A 73 -26.08 13.94 -0.50
C ASN A 73 -26.61 15.37 -0.64
N GLN A 74 -25.93 16.24 -1.40
CA GLN A 74 -26.37 17.61 -1.66
C GLN A 74 -27.60 17.63 -2.59
N ASN A 75 -27.64 16.77 -3.60
CA ASN A 75 -28.77 16.69 -4.52
C ASN A 75 -30.00 16.01 -3.89
N SER A 76 -29.83 15.05 -2.97
CA SER A 76 -30.94 14.49 -2.21
C SER A 76 -31.58 15.47 -1.23
N SER A 77 -30.82 16.46 -0.74
CA SER A 77 -31.37 17.55 0.08
C SER A 77 -32.16 18.54 -0.77
N CYS A 78 -31.69 18.87 -1.97
CA CYS A 78 -32.35 19.83 -2.85
C CYS A 78 -33.63 19.28 -3.53
N ALA A 79 -33.75 17.95 -3.66
CA ALA A 79 -34.96 17.31 -4.19
C ALA A 79 -36.14 17.30 -3.20
N PHE A 80 -35.91 17.53 -1.90
CA PHE A 80 -36.97 17.58 -0.89
C PHE A 80 -37.57 18.98 -0.71
N ASP A 81 -36.87 20.03 -1.15
CA ASP A 81 -37.31 21.43 -1.04
C ASP A 81 -38.25 21.86 -2.19
N TYR A 82 -38.61 20.94 -3.11
CA TYR A 82 -39.64 21.13 -4.14
C TYR A 82 -40.89 20.28 -3.83
N GLN A 83 -41.45 20.41 -2.64
CA GLN A 83 -42.85 20.09 -2.38
C GLN A 83 -43.51 21.20 -1.55
N GLY A 84 -44.36 22.00 -2.19
CA GLY A 84 -45.37 22.85 -1.54
C GLY A 84 -45.03 24.33 -1.50
#